data_AF-A0A971TWM8-F1
#
_entry.id   AF-A0A971TWM8-F1
#
_cell.length_a   1.000
_cell.length_b   1.000
_cell.length_c   1.000
_cell.angle_alpha   90.00
_cell.angle_beta   90.00
_cell.angle_gamma   90.00
#
_symmetry.space_group_name_H-M   'P 1'
#
loop_
_entity.id
_entity.type
_entity.pdbx_description
1 polymer ?
#
loop_
_entity_poly.entity_id
_entity_poly.type
_entity_poly.pdbx_seq_one_letter_code
_entity_poly.pdbx_strand_id
1 'polypeptide(L)'
;MRNRAIVLLMVSVFLIVTSCVTIPEEHKGAAKGAGVGAAAGAVLGAVVGGDTKSAVIGGLLGALVGGAIGHYYYDQSRTRTETADRYGYRPTQGPLIRIEGASVEPQTAAPGGKVDMKLTYAVLTPAETTELTLVEKREIRHEGSLVGNPEITVVRKGGTYTSSIPLTLPADAKKGLYVVTSTVRSGQLSETIQSAFSVR
;
A
#
# COMPACT_ATOMS: atom_id res chain seq x y z
N MET A 1 40.64 -24.03 -11.51
CA MET A 1 39.42 -23.43 -12.11
C MET A 1 38.31 -23.18 -11.08
N ARG A 2 38.16 -24.03 -10.04
CA ARG A 2 37.13 -23.88 -8.98
C ARG A 2 37.27 -22.60 -8.12
N ASN A 3 38.50 -22.14 -7.84
CA ASN A 3 38.71 -20.91 -7.04
C ASN A 3 38.44 -19.60 -7.82
N ARG A 4 38.50 -19.61 -9.16
CA ARG A 4 38.17 -18.43 -9.98
C ARG A 4 36.66 -18.19 -10.03
N ALA A 5 35.86 -19.25 -10.00
CA ALA A 5 34.40 -19.18 -9.93
C ALA A 5 33.90 -18.64 -8.59
N ILE A 6 34.56 -18.99 -7.47
CA ILE A 6 34.22 -18.48 -6.13
C ILE A 6 34.54 -16.98 -6.02
N VAL A 7 35.66 -16.54 -6.60
CA VAL A 7 36.03 -15.12 -6.66
C VAL A 7 35.07 -14.33 -7.57
N LEU A 8 34.66 -14.88 -8.72
CA LEU A 8 33.65 -14.25 -9.60
C LEU A 8 32.25 -14.19 -8.96
N LEU A 9 31.87 -15.18 -8.15
CA LEU A 9 30.63 -15.19 -7.39
C LEU A 9 30.67 -14.16 -6.23
N MET A 10 31.79 -14.05 -5.52
CA MET A 10 31.98 -13.03 -4.46
C MET A 10 32.04 -11.60 -5.02
N VAL A 11 32.66 -11.39 -6.18
CA VAL A 11 32.73 -10.07 -6.83
C VAL A 11 31.37 -9.64 -7.40
N SER A 12 30.53 -10.58 -7.85
CA SER A 12 29.17 -10.28 -8.30
C SER A 12 28.22 -9.91 -7.14
N VAL A 13 28.46 -10.42 -5.93
CA VAL A 13 27.72 -10.04 -4.72
C VAL A 13 28.10 -8.64 -4.22
N PHE A 14 29.31 -8.16 -4.54
CA PHE A 14 29.79 -6.83 -4.13
C PHE A 14 29.38 -5.68 -5.07
N LEU A 15 28.94 -5.98 -6.30
CA LEU A 15 28.57 -4.95 -7.29
C LEU A 15 27.14 -4.41 -7.14
N ILE A 16 26.34 -4.91 -6.19
CA ILE A 16 24.95 -4.48 -5.99
C ILE A 16 24.84 -3.34 -4.96
N VAL A 17 25.95 -2.91 -4.33
CA VAL A 17 25.91 -1.95 -3.21
C VAL A 17 26.18 -0.50 -3.61
N THR A 18 26.27 -0.17 -4.91
CA THR A 18 26.59 1.19 -5.36
C THR A 18 25.51 1.79 -6.28
N SER A 19 24.24 1.72 -5.90
CA SER A 19 23.31 2.78 -6.30
C SER A 19 23.32 3.84 -5.19
N CYS A 20 24.28 4.77 -5.27
CA CYS A 20 24.28 5.97 -4.43
C CYS A 20 23.13 6.88 -4.87
N VAL A 21 21.92 6.57 -4.41
CA VAL A 21 20.88 7.58 -4.26
C VAL A 21 21.14 8.22 -2.89
N THR A 22 21.64 9.45 -2.89
CA THR A 22 21.76 10.27 -1.70
C THR A 22 20.36 10.61 -1.21
N ILE A 23 19.90 9.88 -0.20
CA ILE A 23 18.58 10.10 0.42
C ILE A 23 18.76 11.14 1.54
N PRO A 24 17.99 12.25 1.53
CA PRO A 24 17.99 13.24 2.61
C PRO A 24 17.84 12.58 3.99
N GLU A 25 18.49 13.12 5.02
CA GLU A 25 18.52 12.54 6.38
C GLU A 25 17.11 12.27 6.95
N GLU A 26 16.12 13.08 6.56
CA GLU A 26 14.69 12.95 6.91
C GLU A 26 13.97 11.73 6.29
N HIS A 27 14.55 11.04 5.30
CA HIS A 27 13.93 9.90 4.60
C HIS A 27 14.76 8.62 4.66
N LYS A 28 15.90 8.66 5.35
CA LYS A 28 16.87 7.57 5.45
C LYS A 28 16.32 6.33 6.17
N GLY A 29 15.47 6.52 7.18
CA GLY A 29 14.82 5.42 7.91
C GLY A 29 13.78 4.68 7.07
N ALA A 30 12.92 5.44 6.40
CA ALA A 30 11.89 4.93 5.50
C ALA A 30 12.50 4.17 4.32
N ALA A 31 13.54 4.72 3.69
CA ALA A 31 14.20 4.10 2.56
C ALA A 31 14.96 2.82 2.94
N LYS A 32 15.61 2.81 4.10
CA LYS A 32 16.25 1.59 4.63
C LYS A 32 15.22 0.51 4.96
N GLY A 33 14.14 0.89 5.63
CA GLY A 33 13.05 -0.04 5.94
C GLY A 33 12.40 -0.59 4.68
N ALA A 34 12.14 0.26 3.68
CA ALA A 34 11.61 -0.17 2.38
C ALA A 34 12.55 -1.14 1.68
N GLY A 35 13.85 -0.84 1.60
CA GLY A 35 14.83 -1.71 0.95
C GLY A 35 14.97 -3.07 1.65
N VAL A 36 15.06 -3.06 2.98
CA VAL A 36 15.17 -4.29 3.78
C VAL A 36 13.89 -5.11 3.72
N GLY A 37 12.75 -4.45 3.88
CA GLY A 37 11.44 -5.09 3.78
C GLY A 37 11.20 -5.66 2.40
N ALA A 38 11.60 -4.95 1.33
CA ALA A 38 11.49 -5.43 -0.04
C ALA A 38 12.32 -6.68 -0.28
N ALA A 39 13.59 -6.67 0.15
CA ALA A 39 14.46 -7.82 0.00
C ALA A 39 13.94 -9.02 0.80
N ALA A 40 13.56 -8.81 2.06
CA ALA A 40 13.05 -9.87 2.92
C ALA A 40 11.71 -10.43 2.39
N GLY A 41 10.79 -9.55 2.02
CA GLY A 41 9.50 -9.92 1.47
C GLY A 41 9.64 -10.64 0.13
N ALA A 42 10.61 -10.26 -0.71
CA ALA A 42 10.84 -10.94 -1.98
C ALA A 42 11.39 -12.34 -1.81
N VAL A 43 12.34 -12.53 -0.89
CA VAL A 43 12.88 -13.84 -0.56
C VAL A 43 11.79 -14.75 -0.01
N LEU A 44 11.00 -14.27 0.96
CA LEU A 44 9.92 -15.04 1.55
C LEU A 44 8.83 -15.37 0.53
N GLY A 45 8.46 -14.39 -0.30
CA GLY A 45 7.50 -14.58 -1.38
C GLY A 45 7.96 -15.62 -2.41
N ALA A 46 9.23 -15.61 -2.79
CA ALA A 46 9.82 -16.60 -3.69
C ALA A 46 9.81 -18.01 -3.09
N VAL A 47 10.16 -18.14 -1.80
CA VAL A 47 10.22 -19.42 -1.10
C VAL A 47 8.83 -20.03 -0.92
N VAL A 48 7.84 -19.21 -0.57
CA VAL A 48 6.47 -19.69 -0.31
C VAL A 48 5.70 -19.96 -1.59
N GLY A 49 5.83 -19.09 -2.60
CA GLY A 49 5.08 -19.23 -3.86
C GLY A 49 5.80 -20.03 -4.94
N GLY A 50 7.11 -20.29 -4.78
CA GLY A 50 7.91 -21.06 -5.72
C GLY A 50 8.14 -20.39 -7.08
N ASP A 51 7.72 -19.14 -7.25
CA ASP A 51 7.82 -18.40 -8.50
C ASP A 51 8.24 -16.93 -8.29
N THR A 52 8.71 -16.32 -9.37
CA THR A 52 9.16 -14.93 -9.40
C THR A 52 8.02 -13.95 -9.15
N LYS A 53 6.77 -14.32 -9.49
CA LYS A 53 5.59 -13.49 -9.25
C LYS A 53 5.34 -13.30 -7.75
N SER A 54 5.46 -14.38 -6.99
CA SER A 54 5.31 -14.39 -5.54
C SER A 54 6.45 -13.66 -4.85
N ALA A 55 7.66 -13.74 -5.42
CA ALA A 55 8.80 -12.92 -5.01
C ALA A 55 8.52 -11.41 -5.22
N VAL A 56 7.98 -11.02 -6.37
CA VAL A 56 7.67 -9.60 -6.64
C VAL A 56 6.55 -9.10 -5.74
N ILE A 57 5.49 -9.89 -5.54
CA ILE A 57 4.40 -9.53 -4.61
C ILE A 57 4.92 -9.41 -3.19
N GLY A 58 5.68 -10.41 -2.73
CA GLY A 58 6.28 -10.40 -1.40
C GLY A 58 7.24 -9.23 -1.22
N GLY A 59 8.03 -8.90 -2.25
CA GLY A 59 8.94 -7.77 -2.24
C GLY A 59 8.22 -6.43 -2.23
N LEU A 60 7.15 -6.27 -3.00
CA LEU A 60 6.34 -5.05 -2.96
C LEU A 60 5.65 -4.89 -1.61
N LEU A 61 5.06 -5.96 -1.06
CA LEU A 61 4.45 -5.94 0.28
C LEU A 61 5.48 -5.62 1.34
N GLY A 62 6.65 -6.26 1.29
CA GLY A 62 7.73 -6.02 2.21
C GLY A 62 8.30 -4.61 2.08
N ALA A 63 8.39 -4.07 0.87
CA ALA A 63 8.81 -2.69 0.61
C ALA A 63 7.81 -1.69 1.17
N LEU A 64 6.51 -1.97 1.00
CA LEU A 64 5.44 -1.14 1.51
C LEU A 64 5.41 -1.22 3.03
N VAL A 65 5.49 -2.39 3.65
CA VAL A 65 5.51 -2.52 5.12
C VAL A 65 6.78 -1.91 5.72
N GLY A 66 7.94 -2.20 5.14
CA GLY A 66 9.22 -1.68 5.61
C GLY A 66 9.39 -0.19 5.33
N GLY A 67 8.82 0.32 4.23
CA GLY A 67 8.90 1.73 3.82
C GLY A 67 7.81 2.61 4.41
N ALA A 68 6.64 2.06 4.68
CA ALA A 68 5.49 2.77 5.24
C ALA A 68 5.69 3.21 6.70
N ILE A 69 6.73 2.72 7.40
CA ILE A 69 7.11 3.30 8.68
C ILE A 69 7.48 4.81 8.52
N GLY A 70 7.77 5.28 7.30
CA GLY A 70 8.09 6.70 7.07
C GLY A 70 7.02 7.61 6.46
N HIS A 71 6.04 7.11 5.70
CA HIS A 71 5.21 7.97 4.83
C HIS A 71 3.82 7.42 4.58
N TYR A 72 3.20 6.85 5.60
CA TYR A 72 1.78 6.54 5.52
C TYR A 72 0.95 7.63 6.17
N TYR A 73 0.29 8.44 5.35
CA TYR A 73 -0.42 9.62 5.83
C TYR A 73 -1.91 9.33 6.00
N TYR A 74 -2.41 9.72 7.17
CA TYR A 74 -3.83 9.75 7.48
C TYR A 74 -4.23 11.14 7.85
N ASP A 75 -5.28 11.63 7.19
CA ASP A 75 -5.92 12.89 7.56
C ASP A 75 -7.35 12.63 7.98
N GLN A 76 -7.77 13.25 9.09
CA GLN A 76 -9.17 13.26 9.49
C GLN A 76 -9.83 14.48 8.85
N SER A 77 -10.42 14.28 7.68
CA SER A 77 -11.04 15.36 6.90
C SER A 77 -12.35 15.87 7.48
N ARG A 78 -13.07 15.04 8.27
CA ARG A 78 -14.26 15.46 9.01
C ARG A 78 -14.32 14.84 10.39
N THR A 79 -14.83 15.61 11.33
CA THR A 79 -15.16 15.15 12.67
C THR A 79 -16.29 14.11 12.63
N ARG A 80 -16.49 13.42 13.75
CA ARG A 80 -17.63 12.51 13.92
C ARG A 80 -18.96 13.20 13.67
N THR A 81 -19.17 14.38 14.25
CA THR A 81 -20.42 15.14 14.17
C THR A 81 -20.75 15.51 12.73
N GLU A 82 -19.82 16.14 12.02
CA GLU A 82 -20.00 16.51 10.60
C GLU A 82 -20.25 15.28 9.72
N THR A 83 -19.55 14.17 10.01
CA THR A 83 -19.75 12.91 9.28
C THR A 83 -21.13 12.33 9.57
N ALA A 84 -21.58 12.33 10.83
CA ALA A 84 -22.90 11.86 11.24
C ALA A 84 -24.02 12.67 10.59
N ASP A 85 -23.89 14.01 10.59
CA ASP A 85 -24.85 14.91 9.95
C ASP A 85 -24.95 14.65 8.44
N ARG A 86 -23.81 14.45 7.76
CA ARG A 86 -23.78 14.13 6.33
C ARG A 86 -24.59 12.89 5.97
N TYR A 87 -24.56 11.87 6.83
CA TYR A 87 -25.26 10.60 6.59
C TYR A 87 -26.61 10.49 7.31
N GLY A 88 -27.04 11.52 8.05
CA GLY A 88 -28.23 11.43 8.90
C GLY A 88 -28.15 10.27 9.90
N TYR A 89 -26.95 9.99 10.40
CA TYR A 89 -26.65 8.78 11.17
C TYR A 89 -27.35 8.78 12.52
N ARG A 90 -27.91 7.62 12.89
CA ARG A 90 -28.50 7.39 14.22
C ARG A 90 -27.80 6.20 14.89
N PRO A 91 -27.41 6.29 16.17
CA PRO A 91 -26.73 5.18 16.87
C PRO A 91 -27.46 3.84 16.83
N THR A 92 -28.79 3.86 16.73
CA THR A 92 -29.64 2.65 16.61
C THR A 92 -29.44 1.87 15.32
N GLN A 93 -28.80 2.46 14.30
CA GLN A 93 -28.48 1.81 13.02
C GLN A 93 -27.27 0.87 13.12
N GLY A 94 -26.52 0.89 14.23
CA GLY A 94 -25.28 0.13 14.37
C GLY A 94 -24.08 0.86 13.73
N PRO A 95 -22.91 0.21 13.65
CA PRO A 95 -21.74 0.81 13.00
C PRO A 95 -21.96 1.02 11.50
N LEU A 96 -21.34 2.07 10.95
CA LEU A 96 -21.40 2.41 9.53
C LEU A 96 -19.98 2.60 8.99
N ILE A 97 -19.74 2.04 7.81
CA ILE A 97 -18.58 2.31 6.97
C ILE A 97 -19.11 2.76 5.63
N ARG A 98 -18.57 3.85 5.08
CA ARG A 98 -18.92 4.29 3.73
C ARG A 98 -17.70 4.85 3.01
N ILE A 99 -17.36 4.30 1.85
CA ILE A 99 -16.31 4.90 1.01
C ILE A 99 -16.89 6.14 0.32
N GLU A 100 -16.18 7.26 0.42
CA GLU A 100 -16.52 8.52 -0.25
C GLU A 100 -15.82 8.68 -1.59
N GLY A 101 -14.64 8.08 -1.76
CA GLY A 101 -13.90 8.12 -3.02
C GLY A 101 -12.54 7.45 -2.95
N ALA A 102 -11.98 7.15 -4.11
CA ALA A 102 -10.61 6.70 -4.27
C ALA A 102 -9.98 7.30 -5.53
N SER A 103 -8.70 7.66 -5.45
CA SER A 103 -7.93 8.15 -6.59
C SER A 103 -6.52 7.55 -6.59
N VAL A 104 -5.87 7.62 -7.75
CA VAL A 104 -4.44 7.34 -7.90
C VAL A 104 -3.79 8.53 -8.59
N GLU A 105 -2.76 9.10 -7.96
CA GLU A 105 -2.14 10.36 -8.38
C GLU A 105 -0.61 10.21 -8.50
N PRO A 106 0.01 10.54 -9.65
CA PRO A 106 -0.65 10.93 -10.89
C PRO A 106 -1.41 9.77 -11.54
N GLN A 107 -2.40 10.09 -12.38
CA GLN A 107 -3.18 9.09 -13.14
C GLN A 107 -2.35 8.38 -14.23
N THR A 108 -1.17 8.91 -14.56
CA THR A 108 -0.21 8.30 -15.48
C THR A 108 1.18 8.34 -14.86
N ALA A 109 1.88 7.21 -14.88
CA ALA A 109 3.26 7.10 -14.40
C ALA A 109 4.12 6.33 -15.40
N ALA A 110 5.43 6.54 -15.35
CA ALA A 110 6.39 5.71 -16.06
C ALA A 110 6.76 4.47 -15.22
N PRO A 111 7.28 3.39 -15.82
CA PRO A 111 7.97 2.34 -15.07
C PRO A 111 9.05 2.94 -14.14
N GLY A 112 9.19 2.42 -12.91
CA GLY A 112 10.04 3.02 -11.88
C GLY A 112 9.48 4.29 -11.23
N GLY A 113 8.38 4.86 -11.76
CA GLY A 113 7.73 6.05 -11.23
C GLY A 113 6.96 5.81 -9.94
N LYS A 114 6.45 6.89 -9.34
CA LYS A 114 5.65 6.85 -8.12
C LYS A 114 4.21 7.25 -8.39
N VAL A 115 3.29 6.61 -7.68
CA VAL A 115 1.88 6.99 -7.60
C VAL A 115 1.41 6.91 -6.15
N ASP A 116 0.52 7.82 -5.76
CA ASP A 116 -0.15 7.86 -4.47
C ASP A 116 -1.58 7.35 -4.62
N MET A 117 -1.91 6.29 -3.91
CA MET A 117 -3.26 5.74 -3.87
C MET A 117 -4.02 6.32 -2.69
N LYS A 118 -4.98 7.19 -2.97
CA LYS A 118 -5.82 7.84 -1.96
C LYS A 118 -7.15 7.11 -1.80
N LEU A 119 -7.60 6.96 -0.56
CA LEU A 119 -8.91 6.40 -0.22
C LEU A 119 -9.53 7.23 0.91
N THR A 120 -10.71 7.79 0.65
CA THR A 120 -11.48 8.53 1.65
C THR A 120 -12.70 7.72 2.07
N TYR A 121 -12.88 7.53 3.37
CA TYR A 121 -14.00 6.77 3.91
C TYR A 121 -14.49 7.36 5.25
N ALA A 122 -15.79 7.25 5.46
CA ALA A 122 -16.48 7.58 6.70
C ALA A 122 -16.63 6.35 7.60
N VAL A 123 -16.47 6.56 8.90
CA VAL A 123 -16.65 5.58 9.96
C VAL A 123 -17.55 6.19 11.01
N LEU A 124 -18.62 5.48 11.41
CA LEU A 124 -19.45 5.87 12.54
C LEU A 124 -19.74 4.63 13.40
N THR A 125 -19.82 4.83 14.70
CA THR A 125 -20.06 3.78 15.71
C THR A 125 -21.20 4.22 16.62
N PRO A 126 -21.99 3.34 17.25
CA PRO A 126 -23.10 3.78 18.09
C PRO A 126 -22.69 4.65 19.28
N ALA A 127 -21.65 4.24 20.02
CA ALA A 127 -21.10 5.02 21.12
C ALA A 127 -19.88 5.84 20.67
N GLU A 128 -19.78 7.09 21.16
CA GLU A 128 -18.77 8.05 20.66
C GLU A 128 -17.33 7.66 20.95
N THR A 129 -17.10 7.01 22.09
CA THR A 129 -15.78 6.53 22.52
C THR A 129 -15.39 5.21 21.86
N THR A 130 -16.32 4.54 21.17
CA THR A 130 -16.06 3.26 20.52
C THR A 130 -15.25 3.47 19.25
N GLU A 131 -14.11 2.79 19.22
CA GLU A 131 -13.27 2.68 18.04
C GLU A 131 -13.64 1.43 17.24
N LEU A 132 -13.46 1.51 15.92
CA LEU A 132 -13.68 0.42 14.99
C LEU A 132 -12.35 -0.01 14.40
N THR A 133 -12.03 -1.30 14.52
CA THR A 133 -10.88 -1.91 13.84
C THR A 133 -11.25 -2.16 12.38
N LEU A 134 -10.53 -1.52 11.48
CA LEU A 134 -10.71 -1.61 10.04
C LEU A 134 -9.54 -2.36 9.43
N VAL A 135 -9.83 -3.20 8.45
CA VAL A 135 -8.82 -3.67 7.51
C VAL A 135 -9.02 -2.96 6.18
N GLU A 136 -7.94 -2.36 5.73
CA GLU A 136 -7.86 -1.54 4.54
C GLU A 136 -6.97 -2.27 3.53
N LYS A 137 -7.55 -2.70 2.41
CA LYS A 137 -6.86 -3.49 1.37
C LYS A 137 -6.93 -2.77 0.03
N ARG A 138 -5.85 -2.77 -0.75
CA ARG A 138 -5.88 -2.33 -2.16
C ARG A 138 -5.31 -3.43 -3.03
N GLU A 139 -6.14 -4.04 -3.85
CA GLU A 139 -5.70 -5.02 -4.84
C GLU A 139 -5.41 -4.32 -6.16
N ILE A 140 -4.16 -4.39 -6.60
CA ILE A 140 -3.68 -3.80 -7.84
C ILE A 140 -3.60 -4.93 -8.87
N ARG A 141 -4.32 -4.78 -9.97
CA ARG A 141 -4.35 -5.73 -11.08
C ARG A 141 -3.96 -5.06 -12.39
N HIS A 142 -3.20 -5.77 -13.20
CA HIS A 142 -2.89 -5.42 -14.58
C HIS A 142 -3.30 -6.57 -15.49
N GLU A 143 -4.13 -6.31 -16.50
CA GLU A 143 -4.71 -7.34 -17.38
C GLU A 143 -5.35 -8.51 -16.60
N GLY A 144 -6.01 -8.19 -15.49
CA GLY A 144 -6.63 -9.17 -14.58
C GLY A 144 -5.66 -9.90 -13.63
N SER A 145 -4.35 -9.83 -13.86
CA SER A 145 -3.34 -10.43 -12.99
C SER A 145 -3.07 -9.56 -11.77
N LEU A 146 -3.12 -10.16 -10.57
CA LEU A 146 -2.70 -9.51 -9.33
C LEU A 146 -1.20 -9.19 -9.37
N VAL A 147 -0.86 -7.92 -9.17
CA VAL A 147 0.51 -7.40 -9.16
C VAL A 147 0.90 -6.75 -7.83
N GLY A 148 -0.06 -6.44 -6.97
CA GLY A 148 0.17 -5.97 -5.61
C GLY A 148 -1.11 -5.98 -4.78
N ASN A 149 -1.00 -6.13 -3.48
CA ASN A 149 -2.16 -6.21 -2.58
C ASN A 149 -1.90 -5.62 -1.18
N PRO A 150 -1.39 -4.37 -1.05
CA PRO A 150 -1.17 -3.80 0.27
C PRO A 150 -2.43 -3.89 1.14
N GLU A 151 -2.21 -4.42 2.35
CA GLU A 151 -3.23 -4.58 3.36
C GLU A 151 -2.67 -4.07 4.69
N ILE A 152 -3.49 -3.33 5.41
CA ILE A 152 -3.15 -2.79 6.72
C ILE A 152 -4.36 -2.91 7.64
N THR A 153 -4.10 -2.92 8.94
CA THR A 153 -5.14 -2.84 9.95
C THR A 153 -5.01 -1.52 10.69
N VAL A 154 -6.10 -0.79 10.84
CA VAL A 154 -6.15 0.48 11.58
C VAL A 154 -7.32 0.55 12.52
N VAL A 155 -7.20 1.38 13.53
CA VAL A 155 -8.25 1.64 14.52
C VAL A 155 -8.73 3.08 14.33
N ARG A 156 -10.05 3.28 14.25
CA ARG A 156 -10.65 4.59 13.97
C ARG A 156 -11.79 4.91 14.92
N LYS A 157 -11.82 6.14 15.41
CA LYS A 157 -13.03 6.73 16.01
C LYS A 157 -14.01 7.13 14.92
N GLY A 158 -15.18 7.60 15.32
CA GLY A 158 -16.13 8.19 14.37
C GLY A 158 -15.54 9.41 13.65
N GLY A 159 -15.72 9.50 12.35
CA GLY A 159 -15.19 10.58 11.50
C GLY A 159 -15.00 10.15 10.05
N THR A 160 -14.52 11.08 9.23
CA THR A 160 -14.10 10.78 7.85
C THR A 160 -12.58 10.86 7.76
N TYR A 161 -11.97 9.84 7.18
CA TYR A 161 -10.52 9.70 7.06
C TYR A 161 -10.11 9.56 5.61
N THR A 162 -8.96 10.14 5.27
CA THR A 162 -8.28 9.91 4.00
C THR A 162 -6.97 9.19 4.27
N SER A 163 -6.82 8.01 3.69
CA SER A 163 -5.59 7.23 3.60
C SER A 163 -4.85 7.61 2.31
N SER A 164 -3.53 7.79 2.37
CA SER A 164 -2.67 7.92 1.19
C SER A 164 -1.51 6.92 1.25
N ILE A 165 -1.50 5.93 0.36
CA ILE A 165 -0.43 4.94 0.25
C ILE A 165 0.44 5.27 -0.98
N PRO A 166 1.71 5.69 -0.78
CA PRO A 166 2.64 5.81 -1.90
C PRO A 166 3.03 4.41 -2.41
N LEU A 167 3.06 4.26 -3.73
CA LEU A 167 3.52 3.09 -4.45
C LEU A 167 4.63 3.50 -5.42
N THR A 168 5.79 2.87 -5.29
CA THR A 168 6.83 2.94 -6.32
C THR A 168 6.65 1.76 -7.26
N LEU A 169 6.47 2.04 -8.55
CA LEU A 169 6.34 1.01 -9.58
C LEU A 169 7.70 0.34 -9.81
N PRO A 170 7.74 -0.97 -10.07
CA PRO A 170 8.96 -1.61 -10.55
C PRO A 170 9.50 -0.95 -11.83
N ALA A 171 10.83 -0.96 -12.01
CA ALA A 171 11.46 -0.42 -13.22
C ALA A 171 11.05 -1.17 -14.49
N ASP A 172 10.63 -2.43 -14.34
CA ASP A 172 10.12 -3.32 -15.38
C ASP A 172 8.58 -3.38 -15.40
N ALA A 173 7.89 -2.43 -14.75
CA ALA A 173 6.43 -2.37 -14.78
C ALA A 173 5.92 -2.34 -16.22
N LYS A 174 5.00 -3.26 -16.53
CA LYS A 174 4.38 -3.36 -17.86
C LYS A 174 3.58 -2.10 -18.17
N LYS A 175 3.58 -1.68 -19.43
CA LYS A 175 2.75 -0.56 -19.88
C LYS A 175 1.29 -1.00 -19.93
N GLY A 176 0.37 -0.06 -19.70
CA GLY A 176 -1.06 -0.28 -19.80
C GLY A 176 -1.82 0.12 -18.55
N LEU A 177 -3.08 -0.31 -18.47
CA LEU A 177 -3.99 0.04 -17.38
C LEU A 177 -3.74 -0.83 -16.15
N TYR A 178 -3.71 -0.19 -14.99
CA TYR A 178 -3.67 -0.82 -13.69
C TYR A 178 -4.95 -0.44 -12.95
N VAL A 179 -5.72 -1.45 -12.54
CA VAL A 179 -6.95 -1.29 -11.76
C VAL A 179 -6.63 -1.51 -10.30
N VAL A 180 -7.06 -0.59 -9.45
CA VAL A 180 -6.91 -0.66 -8.00
C VAL A 180 -8.29 -0.85 -7.38
N THR A 181 -8.53 -2.03 -6.82
CA THR A 181 -9.74 -2.31 -6.04
C THR A 181 -9.44 -2.05 -4.56
N SER A 182 -10.01 -1.00 -4.01
CA SER A 182 -9.85 -0.60 -2.61
C SER A 182 -11.03 -1.11 -1.78
N THR A 183 -10.73 -1.78 -0.66
CA THR A 183 -11.73 -2.33 0.27
C THR A 183 -11.46 -1.84 1.68
N VAL A 184 -12.52 -1.43 2.37
CA VAL A 184 -12.53 -1.15 3.82
C VAL A 184 -13.49 -2.14 4.48
N ARG A 185 -13.00 -2.95 5.41
CA ARG A 185 -13.80 -3.97 6.11
C ARG A 185 -13.69 -3.85 7.63
N SER A 186 -14.78 -4.16 8.33
CA SER A 186 -14.80 -4.37 9.78
C SER A 186 -15.91 -5.36 10.17
N GLY A 187 -15.53 -6.51 10.73
CA GLY A 187 -16.48 -7.58 11.00
C GLY A 187 -17.25 -7.99 9.73
N GLN A 188 -18.56 -7.78 9.72
CA GLN A 188 -19.45 -8.06 8.58
C GLN A 188 -19.62 -6.85 7.64
N LEU A 189 -19.18 -5.65 8.03
CA LEU A 189 -19.24 -4.46 7.18
C LEU A 189 -18.10 -4.50 6.17
N SER A 190 -18.41 -4.27 4.89
CA SER A 190 -17.42 -4.17 3.83
C SER A 190 -17.91 -3.24 2.73
N GLU A 191 -17.05 -2.30 2.34
CA GLU A 191 -17.28 -1.39 1.22
C GLU A 191 -16.09 -1.51 0.26
N THR A 192 -16.36 -1.40 -1.05
CA THR A 192 -15.35 -1.54 -2.09
C THR A 192 -15.55 -0.48 -3.18
N ILE A 193 -14.46 0.07 -3.68
CA ILE A 193 -14.45 0.99 -4.82
C ILE A 193 -13.28 0.66 -5.75
N GLN A 194 -13.42 0.98 -7.03
CA GLN A 194 -12.33 0.88 -8.01
C GLN A 194 -11.82 2.26 -8.41
N SER A 195 -10.50 2.37 -8.53
CA SER A 195 -9.81 3.45 -9.22
C SER A 195 -8.80 2.84 -10.20
N ALA A 196 -8.14 3.67 -11.00
CA ALA A 196 -7.15 3.19 -11.96
C ALA A 196 -6.09 4.24 -12.28
N PHE A 197 -4.95 3.77 -12.77
CA PHE A 197 -3.90 4.59 -13.35
C PHE A 197 -3.29 3.85 -14.56
N SER A 198 -2.58 4.58 -15.42
CA SER A 198 -1.90 3.99 -16.57
C SER A 198 -0.38 4.07 -16.42
N VAL A 199 0.32 3.01 -16.82
CA VAL A 199 1.76 3.02 -17.02
C VAL A 199 2.06 3.25 -18.50
N ARG A 200 2.87 4.26 -18.83
CA ARG A 200 3.22 4.63 -20.22
C ARG A 200 4.71 4.69 -20.47
#